data_AF-A0A7W0UAE3-F1
#
_entry.id   AF-A0A7W0UAE3-F1
#
_cell.length_a   1.000
_cell.length_b   1.000
_cell.length_c   1.000
_cell.angle_alpha   90.00
_cell.angle_beta   90.00
_cell.angle_gamma   90.00
#
_symmetry.space_group_name_H-M   'P 1'
#
loop_
_entity.id
_entity.type
_entity.pdbx_description
1 polymer ?
#
loop_
_entity_poly.entity_id
_entity_poly.type
_entity_poly.pdbx_seq_one_letter_code
_entity_poly.pdbx_strand_id
1 'polypeptide(L)'
;AAALAAGSIVAVKGLGGFHLACRADDEAAVATLRARKRREEKPFALMVADVAAARALVELGGAEEELLRDRARPIVLAPRRPEAPVGAAVAPRTDELGVMLPYTPLHHLLLADAGGPLVMTSGNVSDEPIAYRDEDAVERLGAIADLFLLHDRPIETRTDDSVVRAVAIGDGPRRPLTLRRSRGYVPASLTLPVSSERPVLACGAELKSTFCLVRDEHAWVGHHIGDLENWETLRSFREGIEHFERLFAVEPATVAHDLHPDYLSTAYALEREDVELVGVQHHHAHLAACLAEHGETGPAVGAIYDGTGLGLDGAVWGGELLAGDLAGFERAGHLWPVRMPGGERAIREPWRMACAWLAEAVGPEPELPRALAAGGIDPDRWRQVAALARGELAAPVTTSVGRLFDAVSALCAICLWTSYEGQAAIELEAAAAPGEHGSYPLPARSLPGEALVLDARETVRAVIDDLDRGVAVPTVAARFHDGLADATAAALIAAAEARDVSTAVLSGGTFANRRVLERTAAELVRAGLRVLVPERLPPGDGGISFGQAAVAAATTARGGV
;
A
#
# COMPACT_ATOMS: atom_id res chain seq x y z
N ALA A 1 19.04 -26.21 -9.94
CA ALA A 1 19.35 -26.67 -8.57
C ALA A 1 20.83 -26.56 -8.24
N ALA A 2 21.74 -27.26 -8.93
CA ALA A 2 23.18 -27.23 -8.62
C ALA A 2 23.78 -25.81 -8.55
N ALA A 3 23.46 -24.93 -9.50
CA ALA A 3 23.92 -23.53 -9.48
C ALA A 3 23.37 -22.73 -8.29
N LEU A 4 22.08 -22.90 -7.95
CA LEU A 4 21.49 -22.27 -6.76
C LEU A 4 22.19 -22.76 -5.49
N ALA A 5 22.47 -24.06 -5.37
CA ALA A 5 23.21 -24.63 -4.26
C ALA A 5 24.67 -24.13 -4.17
N ALA A 6 25.24 -23.68 -5.29
CA ALA A 6 26.56 -23.05 -5.36
C ALA A 6 26.51 -21.52 -5.13
N GLY A 7 25.37 -20.95 -4.73
CA GLY A 7 25.22 -19.53 -4.43
C GLY A 7 24.94 -18.63 -5.64
N SER A 8 24.69 -19.21 -6.83
CA SER A 8 24.38 -18.42 -8.03
C SER A 8 22.94 -17.90 -8.04
N ILE A 9 22.73 -16.80 -8.75
CA ILE A 9 21.43 -16.21 -9.04
C ILE A 9 20.94 -16.75 -10.39
N VAL A 10 19.73 -17.30 -10.42
CA VAL A 10 19.14 -17.89 -11.64
C VAL A 10 17.85 -17.16 -12.00
N ALA A 11 17.74 -16.69 -13.24
CA ALA A 11 16.48 -16.20 -13.79
C ALA A 11 15.63 -17.40 -14.24
N VAL A 12 14.45 -17.59 -13.64
CA VAL A 12 13.55 -18.71 -13.88
C VAL A 12 12.31 -18.20 -14.61
N LYS A 13 12.04 -18.73 -15.82
CA LYS A 13 10.80 -18.42 -16.55
C LYS A 13 9.61 -19.07 -15.86
N GLY A 14 8.71 -18.25 -15.34
CA GLY A 14 7.50 -18.67 -14.61
C GLY A 14 6.24 -18.71 -15.50
N LEU A 15 5.08 -18.55 -14.86
CA LEU A 15 3.80 -18.50 -15.57
C LEU A 15 3.50 -17.12 -16.16
N GLY A 16 3.75 -16.06 -15.38
CA GLY A 16 3.42 -14.67 -15.72
C GLY A 16 4.61 -13.77 -16.00
N GLY A 17 5.83 -14.30 -15.89
CA GLY A 17 7.06 -13.56 -16.09
C GLY A 17 8.25 -14.33 -15.53
N PHE A 18 9.40 -13.68 -15.47
CA PHE A 18 10.62 -14.24 -14.91
C PHE A 18 10.72 -13.97 -13.41
N HIS A 19 11.29 -14.91 -12.66
CA HIS A 19 11.74 -14.70 -11.28
C HIS A 19 13.27 -14.70 -11.23
N LEU A 20 13.84 -13.87 -10.37
CA LEU A 20 15.23 -14.01 -9.95
C LEU A 20 15.27 -14.87 -8.68
N ALA A 21 15.99 -16.00 -8.77
CA ALA A 21 16.05 -17.01 -7.74
C ALA A 21 17.44 -17.18 -7.16
N CYS A 22 17.53 -17.29 -5.84
CA CYS A 22 18.73 -17.71 -5.10
C CYS A 22 18.34 -18.44 -3.81
N ARG A 23 19.30 -19.09 -3.14
CA ARG A 23 19.09 -19.73 -1.84
C ARG A 23 18.73 -18.68 -0.79
N ALA A 24 17.60 -18.87 -0.09
CA ALA A 24 17.14 -17.91 0.91
C ALA A 24 17.94 -17.98 2.23
N ASP A 25 18.65 -19.07 2.48
CA ASP A 25 19.53 -19.29 3.64
C ASP A 25 21.00 -18.92 3.37
N ASP A 26 21.33 -18.50 2.15
CA ASP A 26 22.65 -18.01 1.77
C ASP A 26 22.68 -16.48 1.78
N GLU A 27 23.14 -15.91 2.89
CA GLU A 27 23.25 -14.45 3.09
C GLU A 27 24.05 -13.76 1.97
N ALA A 28 25.12 -14.40 1.47
CA ALA A 28 25.97 -13.81 0.45
C ALA A 28 25.28 -13.78 -0.93
N ALA A 29 24.55 -14.85 -1.27
CA ALA A 29 23.74 -14.89 -2.49
C ALA A 29 22.61 -13.86 -2.46
N VAL A 30 21.91 -13.71 -1.32
CA VAL A 30 20.85 -12.71 -1.15
C VAL A 30 21.41 -11.28 -1.22
N ALA A 31 22.55 -11.00 -0.55
CA ALA A 31 23.20 -9.70 -0.61
C ALA A 31 23.68 -9.36 -2.03
N THR A 32 24.22 -10.34 -2.76
CA THR A 32 24.61 -10.19 -4.17
C THR A 32 23.40 -9.85 -5.05
N LEU A 33 22.28 -10.55 -4.85
CA LEU A 33 21.04 -10.27 -5.58
C LEU A 33 20.54 -8.84 -5.33
N ARG A 34 20.57 -8.36 -4.07
CA ARG A 34 20.19 -6.97 -3.74
C ARG A 34 21.07 -5.96 -4.45
N ALA A 35 22.38 -6.14 -4.37
CA ALA A 35 23.35 -5.23 -4.98
C ALA A 35 23.15 -5.14 -6.50
N ARG A 36 23.01 -6.29 -7.17
CA ARG A 36 22.81 -6.33 -8.63
C ARG A 36 21.45 -5.76 -9.06
N LYS A 37 20.39 -6.03 -8.30
CA LYS A 37 19.03 -5.51 -8.56
C LYS A 37 18.86 -4.03 -8.18
N ARG A 38 19.82 -3.44 -7.46
CA ARG A 38 19.72 -2.10 -6.86
C ARG A 38 18.50 -1.97 -5.96
N ARG A 39 18.24 -3.01 -5.17
CA ARG A 39 17.09 -3.11 -4.24
C ARG A 39 17.61 -3.36 -2.84
N GLU A 40 17.98 -2.29 -2.17
CA GLU A 40 18.70 -2.36 -0.91
C GLU A 40 17.83 -2.92 0.22
N GLU A 41 16.57 -2.45 0.33
CA GLU A 41 15.83 -2.64 1.60
C GLU A 41 14.47 -3.35 1.42
N LYS A 42 13.81 -3.21 0.26
CA LYS A 42 12.49 -3.81 0.04
C LYS A 42 12.53 -5.35 0.16
N PRO A 43 11.67 -5.99 0.99
CA PRO A 43 11.71 -7.44 1.23
C PRO A 43 11.58 -8.30 -0.03
N PHE A 44 12.17 -9.49 0.01
CA PHE A 44 12.03 -10.50 -1.03
C PHE A 44 10.98 -11.56 -0.65
N ALA A 45 10.22 -12.00 -1.65
CA ALA A 45 9.32 -13.14 -1.50
C ALA A 45 10.11 -14.44 -1.54
N LEU A 46 9.63 -15.41 -0.76
CA LEU A 46 10.19 -16.74 -0.61
C LEU A 46 9.23 -17.77 -1.17
N MET A 47 9.75 -18.76 -1.89
CA MET A 47 9.01 -19.94 -2.28
C MET A 47 9.49 -21.15 -1.49
N VAL A 48 8.55 -21.91 -0.93
CA VAL A 48 8.80 -23.08 -0.10
C VAL A 48 8.00 -24.28 -0.59
N ALA A 49 8.51 -25.50 -0.38
CA ALA A 49 7.95 -26.71 -1.00
C ALA A 49 6.50 -27.01 -0.58
N ASP A 50 6.18 -26.78 0.69
CA ASP A 50 4.87 -27.07 1.27
C ASP A 50 4.59 -26.20 2.52
N VAL A 51 3.42 -26.39 3.13
CA VAL A 51 3.01 -25.67 4.34
C VAL A 51 3.90 -26.00 5.56
N ALA A 52 4.44 -27.21 5.65
CA ALA A 52 5.33 -27.56 6.76
C ALA A 52 6.64 -26.76 6.68
N ALA A 53 7.19 -26.62 5.47
CA ALA A 53 8.34 -25.74 5.21
C ALA A 53 7.99 -24.28 5.50
N ALA A 54 6.79 -23.80 5.14
CA ALA A 54 6.34 -22.44 5.47
C ALA A 54 6.30 -22.20 6.99
N ARG A 55 5.73 -23.15 7.77
CA ARG A 55 5.67 -23.07 9.24
C ARG A 55 7.03 -23.00 9.92
N ALA A 56 8.07 -23.55 9.29
CA ALA A 56 9.44 -23.45 9.80
C ALA A 56 10.00 -22.03 9.67
N LEU A 57 9.45 -21.21 8.76
CA LEU A 57 9.91 -19.83 8.52
C LEU A 57 9.04 -18.78 9.22
N VAL A 58 7.73 -19.01 9.25
CA VAL A 58 6.74 -18.01 9.70
C VAL A 58 5.69 -18.58 10.65
N GLU A 59 5.09 -17.70 11.43
CA GLU A 59 3.91 -17.99 12.25
C GLU A 59 2.66 -18.02 11.38
N LEU A 60 2.02 -19.19 11.30
CA LEU A 60 0.82 -19.39 10.48
C LEU A 60 -0.36 -19.79 11.36
N GLY A 61 -1.43 -19.01 11.29
CA GLY A 61 -2.77 -19.40 11.74
C GLY A 61 -3.55 -20.11 10.63
N GLY A 62 -4.81 -20.45 10.94
CA GLY A 62 -5.69 -21.14 9.97
C GLY A 62 -5.93 -20.34 8.70
N ALA A 63 -6.14 -19.02 8.82
CA ALA A 63 -6.39 -18.14 7.68
C ALA A 63 -5.16 -18.03 6.76
N GLU A 64 -3.96 -17.85 7.30
CA GLU A 64 -2.72 -17.76 6.51
C GLU A 64 -2.45 -19.09 5.77
N GLU A 65 -2.74 -20.21 6.41
CA GLU A 65 -2.64 -21.53 5.81
C GLU A 65 -3.64 -21.79 4.67
N GLU A 66 -4.88 -21.34 4.83
CA GLU A 66 -5.90 -21.41 3.78
C GLU A 66 -5.46 -20.57 2.58
N LEU A 67 -4.93 -19.37 2.80
CA LEU A 67 -4.40 -18.51 1.74
C LEU A 67 -3.22 -19.15 1.00
N LEU A 68 -2.28 -19.78 1.71
CA LEU A 68 -1.17 -20.52 1.09
C LEU A 68 -1.67 -21.71 0.26
N ARG A 69 -2.72 -22.40 0.76
CA ARG A 69 -3.30 -23.57 0.11
C ARG A 69 -4.18 -23.21 -1.08
N ASP A 70 -4.67 -21.98 -1.16
CA ASP A 70 -5.53 -21.50 -2.25
C ASP A 70 -4.89 -21.73 -3.62
N ARG A 71 -5.75 -21.97 -4.62
CA ARG A 71 -5.33 -22.18 -6.02
C ARG A 71 -4.59 -20.98 -6.61
N ALA A 72 -4.87 -19.77 -6.14
CA ALA A 72 -4.21 -18.55 -6.55
C ALA A 72 -2.74 -18.52 -6.12
N ARG A 73 -2.35 -19.29 -5.09
CA ARG A 73 -0.97 -19.40 -4.59
C ARG A 73 -0.32 -18.02 -4.40
N PRO A 74 -0.94 -17.09 -3.65
CA PRO A 74 -0.37 -15.77 -3.43
C PRO A 74 0.88 -15.84 -2.53
N ILE A 75 1.63 -14.75 -2.50
CA ILE A 75 2.59 -14.48 -1.44
C ILE A 75 1.79 -14.08 -0.20
N VAL A 76 1.93 -14.82 0.88
CA VAL A 76 1.31 -14.57 2.17
C VAL A 76 2.34 -13.94 3.10
N LEU A 77 2.06 -12.74 3.60
CA LEU A 77 2.88 -12.08 4.63
C LEU A 77 2.52 -12.63 6.01
N ALA A 78 3.53 -13.02 6.77
CA ALA A 78 3.36 -13.52 8.12
C ALA A 78 4.61 -13.23 8.99
N PRO A 79 4.45 -13.16 10.33
CA PRO A 79 5.57 -12.96 11.25
C PRO A 79 6.64 -14.03 11.10
N ARG A 80 7.89 -13.61 11.00
CA ARG A 80 9.08 -14.44 10.97
C ARG A 80 9.26 -15.16 12.30
N ARG A 81 9.58 -16.45 12.26
CA ARG A 81 10.03 -17.18 13.45
C ARG A 81 11.47 -16.82 13.81
N PRO A 82 11.83 -16.73 15.10
CA PRO A 82 13.20 -16.46 15.53
C PRO A 82 14.23 -17.43 14.93
N GLU A 83 13.89 -18.72 14.80
CA GLU A 83 14.79 -19.76 14.27
C GLU A 83 14.68 -19.99 12.76
N ALA A 84 13.99 -19.10 12.02
CA ALA A 84 13.79 -19.26 10.58
C ALA A 84 15.16 -19.33 9.85
N PRO A 85 15.46 -20.43 9.10
CA PRO A 85 16.70 -20.60 8.35
C PRO A 85 16.68 -19.75 7.07
N VAL A 86 16.68 -18.43 7.24
CA VAL A 86 16.58 -17.43 6.19
C VAL A 86 17.56 -16.31 6.52
N GLY A 87 18.32 -15.88 5.53
CA GLY A 87 19.25 -14.77 5.64
C GLY A 87 18.56 -13.48 6.10
N ALA A 88 19.22 -12.71 6.95
CA ALA A 88 18.72 -11.42 7.43
C ALA A 88 18.48 -10.45 6.27
N ALA A 89 19.31 -10.51 5.22
CA ALA A 89 19.12 -9.73 4.02
C ALA A 89 17.82 -10.03 3.26
N VAL A 90 17.08 -11.12 3.51
CA VAL A 90 15.81 -11.36 2.78
C VAL A 90 14.78 -10.27 3.07
N ALA A 91 14.68 -9.84 4.32
CA ALA A 91 13.72 -8.83 4.76
C ALA A 91 14.38 -7.97 5.86
N PRO A 92 15.29 -7.05 5.50
CA PRO A 92 16.00 -6.24 6.48
C PRO A 92 15.01 -5.31 7.21
N ARG A 93 15.18 -5.18 8.52
CA ARG A 93 14.39 -4.28 9.40
C ARG A 93 12.88 -4.55 9.41
N THR A 94 12.46 -5.75 9.03
CA THR A 94 11.09 -6.22 9.24
C THR A 94 11.12 -7.64 9.79
N ASP A 95 10.22 -7.89 10.74
CA ASP A 95 10.02 -9.21 11.32
C ASP A 95 8.93 -9.99 10.58
N GLU A 96 8.64 -9.64 9.33
CA GLU A 96 7.71 -10.39 8.47
C GLU A 96 8.41 -10.94 7.22
N LEU A 97 7.97 -12.13 6.79
CA LEU A 97 8.39 -12.74 5.53
C LEU A 97 7.19 -12.93 4.63
N GLY A 98 7.38 -12.70 3.32
CA GLY A 98 6.42 -13.09 2.31
C GLY A 98 6.73 -14.50 1.81
N VAL A 99 5.84 -15.46 2.09
CA VAL A 99 6.01 -16.87 1.69
C VAL A 99 4.94 -17.27 0.68
N MET A 100 5.31 -18.06 -0.34
CA MET A 100 4.39 -18.67 -1.29
C MET A 100 4.72 -20.14 -1.53
N LEU A 101 3.73 -20.91 -1.95
CA LEU A 101 3.90 -22.29 -2.38
C LEU A 101 4.14 -22.39 -3.90
N PRO A 102 4.80 -23.46 -4.39
CA PRO A 102 4.95 -23.71 -5.81
C PRO A 102 3.58 -23.78 -6.51
N TYR A 103 3.52 -23.12 -7.66
CA TYR A 103 2.29 -23.01 -8.46
C TYR A 103 2.46 -23.49 -9.91
N THR A 104 3.65 -23.99 -10.27
CA THR A 104 3.89 -24.67 -11.56
C THR A 104 4.65 -25.97 -11.33
N PRO A 105 4.56 -26.96 -12.24
CA PRO A 105 5.34 -28.19 -12.16
C PRO A 105 6.86 -27.92 -12.08
N LEU A 106 7.35 -26.90 -12.79
CA LEU A 106 8.75 -26.49 -12.75
C LEU A 106 9.18 -26.08 -11.33
N HIS A 107 8.35 -25.31 -10.63
CA HIS A 107 8.65 -24.89 -9.26
C HIS A 107 8.70 -26.07 -8.29
N HIS A 108 7.78 -27.04 -8.44
CA HIS A 108 7.81 -28.26 -7.62
C HIS A 108 9.12 -29.04 -7.79
N LEU A 109 9.55 -29.27 -9.04
CA LEU A 109 10.79 -29.97 -9.34
C LEU A 109 12.02 -29.17 -8.85
N LEU A 110 12.03 -27.85 -9.08
CA LEU A 110 13.14 -27.00 -8.67
C LEU A 110 13.33 -26.99 -7.15
N LEU A 111 12.26 -26.92 -6.36
CA LEU A 111 12.31 -26.96 -4.89
C LEU A 111 12.72 -28.33 -4.37
N ALA A 112 12.23 -29.41 -4.99
CA ALA A 112 12.60 -30.78 -4.64
C ALA A 112 14.12 -30.98 -4.80
N ASP A 113 14.70 -30.48 -5.90
CA ASP A 113 16.13 -30.60 -6.16
C ASP A 113 16.99 -29.58 -5.39
N ALA A 114 16.45 -28.39 -5.09
CA ALA A 114 17.18 -27.35 -4.36
C ALA A 114 17.27 -27.61 -2.85
N GLY A 115 16.33 -28.37 -2.28
CA GLY A 115 16.41 -28.83 -0.88
C GLY A 115 16.22 -27.72 0.17
N GLY A 116 15.46 -26.66 -0.12
CA GLY A 116 15.19 -25.59 0.85
C GLY A 116 14.51 -24.35 0.24
N PRO A 117 14.29 -23.30 1.05
CA PRO A 117 13.61 -22.10 0.60
C PRO A 117 14.42 -21.33 -0.45
N LEU A 118 13.71 -20.83 -1.47
CA LEU A 118 14.30 -20.00 -2.51
C LEU A 118 13.72 -18.59 -2.44
N VAL A 119 14.57 -17.58 -2.56
CA VAL A 119 14.10 -16.25 -2.95
C VAL A 119 13.49 -16.37 -4.34
N MET A 120 12.31 -15.77 -4.54
CA MET A 120 11.61 -15.72 -5.82
C MET A 120 11.03 -14.32 -6.01
N THR A 121 11.90 -13.36 -6.39
CA THR A 121 11.50 -11.97 -6.66
C THR A 121 11.25 -11.75 -8.14
N SER A 122 10.47 -10.73 -8.50
CA SER A 122 10.19 -10.37 -9.90
C SER A 122 11.49 -10.17 -10.70
N GLY A 123 11.52 -10.66 -11.94
CA GLY A 123 12.61 -10.49 -12.88
C GLY A 123 12.53 -9.14 -13.57
N ASN A 124 12.93 -8.08 -12.87
CA ASN A 124 12.99 -6.72 -13.37
C ASN A 124 14.18 -5.98 -12.75
N VAL A 125 14.65 -4.94 -13.46
CA VAL A 125 15.42 -3.85 -12.86
C VAL A 125 14.42 -2.97 -12.08
N SER A 126 14.83 -2.37 -10.96
CA SER A 126 13.93 -1.67 -10.01
C SER A 126 12.82 -0.85 -10.70
N ASP A 127 11.58 -1.04 -10.24
CA ASP A 127 10.39 -0.28 -10.61
C ASP A 127 9.92 -0.35 -12.09
N GLU A 128 10.56 -1.20 -12.91
CA GLU A 128 10.06 -1.57 -14.23
C GLU A 128 9.07 -2.74 -14.16
N PRO A 129 8.14 -2.91 -15.13
CA PRO A 129 7.29 -4.10 -15.18
C PRO A 129 8.11 -5.39 -15.37
N ILE A 130 7.62 -6.51 -14.83
CA ILE A 130 8.28 -7.82 -14.92
C ILE A 130 8.60 -8.21 -16.37
N ALA A 131 9.81 -8.69 -16.62
CA ALA A 131 10.19 -9.26 -17.91
C ALA A 131 9.41 -10.57 -18.13
N TYR A 132 8.92 -10.79 -19.35
CA TYR A 132 8.11 -11.97 -19.69
C TYR A 132 8.44 -12.60 -21.06
N ARG A 133 9.10 -11.84 -21.95
CA ARG A 133 9.64 -12.35 -23.22
C ARG A 133 11.09 -12.77 -23.04
N ASP A 134 11.52 -13.80 -23.78
CA ASP A 134 12.81 -14.45 -23.54
C ASP A 134 13.98 -13.54 -23.91
N GLU A 135 13.90 -12.85 -25.06
CA GLU A 135 14.95 -11.94 -25.50
C GLU A 135 15.09 -10.74 -24.55
N ASP A 136 13.95 -10.15 -24.16
CA ASP A 136 13.88 -9.03 -23.19
C ASP A 136 14.46 -9.43 -21.83
N ALA A 137 14.15 -10.64 -21.35
CA ALA A 137 14.66 -11.13 -20.07
C ALA A 137 16.16 -11.36 -20.11
N VAL A 138 16.71 -11.94 -21.18
CA VAL A 138 18.16 -12.14 -21.32
C VAL A 138 18.91 -10.81 -21.36
N GLU A 139 18.37 -9.82 -22.08
CA GLU A 139 18.95 -8.48 -22.16
C GLU A 139 18.91 -7.75 -20.81
N ARG A 140 17.72 -7.61 -20.21
CA ARG A 140 17.53 -6.82 -18.98
C ARG A 140 18.12 -7.49 -17.74
N LEU A 141 18.04 -8.82 -17.65
CA LEU A 141 18.46 -9.55 -16.45
C LEU A 141 19.87 -10.11 -16.55
N GLY A 142 20.54 -10.00 -17.70
CA GLY A 142 21.88 -10.57 -17.92
C GLY A 142 22.96 -9.99 -17.00
N ALA A 143 22.77 -8.76 -16.50
CA ALA A 143 23.66 -8.15 -15.50
C ALA A 143 23.37 -8.61 -14.06
N ILE A 144 22.24 -9.29 -13.84
CA ILE A 144 21.75 -9.69 -12.51
C ILE A 144 21.89 -11.20 -12.32
N ALA A 145 21.36 -11.99 -13.25
CA ALA A 145 21.36 -13.45 -13.20
C ALA A 145 22.64 -14.04 -13.77
N ASP A 146 23.18 -15.05 -13.10
CA ASP A 146 24.32 -15.83 -13.59
C ASP A 146 23.88 -16.87 -14.64
N LEU A 147 22.63 -17.33 -14.57
CA LEU A 147 22.04 -18.33 -15.47
C LEU A 147 20.57 -18.07 -15.75
N PHE A 148 20.07 -18.62 -16.86
CA PHE A 148 18.66 -18.57 -17.25
C PHE A 148 18.09 -19.98 -17.39
N LEU A 149 16.91 -20.21 -16.80
CA LEU A 149 16.11 -21.42 -16.94
C LEU A 149 14.86 -21.08 -17.75
N LEU A 150 14.90 -21.38 -19.05
CA LEU A 150 13.88 -21.05 -20.05
C LEU A 150 13.01 -22.25 -20.43
N HIS A 151 11.91 -21.97 -21.13
CA HIS A 151 11.09 -22.95 -21.85
C HIS A 151 10.44 -22.30 -23.09
N ASP A 152 10.06 -23.12 -24.06
CA ASP A 152 9.53 -22.70 -25.37
C ASP A 152 8.05 -22.27 -25.35
N ARG A 153 7.32 -22.45 -24.24
CA ARG A 153 5.98 -21.87 -24.09
C ARG A 153 6.07 -20.34 -23.91
N PRO A 154 5.55 -19.52 -24.84
CA PRO A 154 5.56 -18.07 -24.67
C PRO A 154 4.60 -17.64 -23.56
N ILE A 155 4.88 -16.47 -22.96
CA ILE A 155 3.98 -15.78 -22.03
C ILE A 155 3.33 -14.66 -22.84
N GLU A 156 2.01 -14.68 -22.97
CA GLU A 156 1.28 -13.66 -23.74
C GLU A 156 1.10 -12.37 -22.93
N THR A 157 0.79 -12.51 -21.65
CA THR A 157 0.50 -11.39 -20.76
C THR A 157 1.34 -11.51 -19.50
N ARG A 158 2.05 -10.43 -19.17
CA ARG A 158 2.79 -10.35 -17.91
C ARG A 158 1.83 -10.33 -16.72
N THR A 159 2.21 -10.95 -15.61
CA THR A 159 1.45 -10.84 -14.36
C THR A 159 2.36 -11.07 -13.16
N ASP A 160 2.42 -10.07 -12.28
CA ASP A 160 3.12 -10.16 -11.01
C ASP A 160 2.44 -11.11 -10.03
N ASP A 161 3.19 -11.61 -9.05
CA ASP A 161 2.63 -12.39 -7.95
C ASP A 161 1.75 -11.50 -7.05
N SER A 162 0.55 -12.01 -6.74
CA SER A 162 -0.35 -11.38 -5.77
C SER A 162 0.22 -11.48 -4.36
N VAL A 163 -0.03 -10.46 -3.53
CA VAL A 163 0.42 -10.38 -2.14
C VAL A 163 -0.79 -10.18 -1.26
N VAL A 164 -0.91 -11.01 -0.22
CA VAL A 164 -2.00 -10.98 0.76
C VAL A 164 -1.44 -11.12 2.16
N ARG A 165 -2.17 -10.65 3.15
CA ARG A 165 -1.96 -11.01 4.57
C ARG A 165 -3.31 -11.34 5.20
N ALA A 166 -3.32 -11.97 6.37
CA ALA A 166 -4.53 -12.09 7.15
C ALA A 166 -4.56 -11.03 8.26
N VAL A 167 -5.75 -10.54 8.59
CA VAL A 167 -5.99 -9.52 9.62
C VAL A 167 -7.22 -9.86 10.45
N ALA A 168 -7.24 -9.44 11.72
CA ALA A 168 -8.39 -9.61 12.60
C ALA A 168 -9.34 -8.40 12.52
N ILE A 169 -10.65 -8.67 12.42
CA ILE A 169 -11.71 -7.65 12.48
C ILE A 169 -12.63 -8.05 13.64
N GLY A 170 -12.40 -7.45 14.81
CA GLY A 170 -13.04 -7.86 16.07
C GLY A 170 -12.64 -9.29 16.49
N ASP A 171 -13.54 -9.98 17.19
CA ASP A 171 -13.31 -11.33 17.73
C ASP A 171 -13.57 -12.48 16.73
N GLY A 172 -13.85 -12.14 15.47
CA GLY A 172 -14.13 -13.11 14.41
C GLY A 172 -12.89 -13.82 13.85
N PRO A 173 -13.08 -14.74 12.88
CA PRO A 173 -11.95 -15.32 12.15
C PRO A 173 -11.16 -14.24 11.42
N ARG A 174 -9.84 -14.44 11.31
CA ARG A 174 -8.97 -13.58 10.51
C ARG A 174 -9.40 -13.62 9.05
N ARG A 175 -9.41 -12.45 8.40
CA ARG A 175 -9.86 -12.23 7.03
C ARG A 175 -8.68 -11.87 6.14
N PRO A 176 -8.73 -12.16 4.83
CA PRO A 176 -7.70 -11.70 3.91
C PRO A 176 -7.73 -10.18 3.78
N LEU A 177 -6.54 -9.57 3.76
CA LEU A 177 -6.29 -8.22 3.30
C LEU A 177 -5.36 -8.34 2.09
N THR A 178 -5.91 -8.12 0.90
CA THR A 178 -5.11 -8.11 -0.33
C THR A 178 -4.23 -6.86 -0.32
N LEU A 179 -2.94 -6.99 -0.62
CA LEU A 179 -2.01 -5.86 -0.76
C LEU A 179 -1.60 -5.64 -2.21
N ARG A 180 -1.60 -6.71 -3.01
CA ARG A 180 -1.43 -6.66 -4.46
C ARG A 180 -2.32 -7.71 -5.10
N ARG A 181 -3.21 -7.26 -5.99
CA ARG A 181 -4.09 -8.10 -6.81
C ARG A 181 -3.49 -8.28 -8.21
N SER A 182 -3.10 -9.51 -8.56
CA SER A 182 -2.52 -9.85 -9.87
C SER A 182 -2.71 -11.35 -10.17
N ARG A 183 -1.63 -12.14 -10.27
CA ARG A 183 -1.67 -13.58 -10.62
C ARG A 183 -2.61 -14.36 -9.70
N GLY A 184 -3.39 -15.26 -10.29
CA GLY A 184 -4.29 -16.16 -9.57
C GLY A 184 -5.66 -15.56 -9.28
N TYR A 185 -5.79 -14.23 -9.36
CA TYR A 185 -7.07 -13.55 -9.22
C TYR A 185 -7.53 -12.84 -10.49
N VAL A 186 -6.62 -12.24 -11.24
CA VAL A 186 -6.95 -11.58 -12.53
C VAL A 186 -7.00 -12.64 -13.63
N PRO A 187 -8.00 -12.61 -14.54
CA PRO A 187 -8.99 -11.54 -14.75
C PRO A 187 -10.39 -11.89 -14.22
N ALA A 188 -10.52 -12.54 -13.05
CA ALA A 188 -11.84 -12.78 -12.47
C ALA A 188 -12.54 -11.45 -12.13
N SER A 189 -13.81 -11.32 -12.54
CA SER A 189 -14.63 -10.13 -12.27
C SER A 189 -15.02 -10.03 -10.80
N LEU A 190 -15.19 -8.81 -10.34
CA LEU A 190 -15.97 -8.46 -9.16
C LEU A 190 -17.38 -8.01 -9.60
N THR A 191 -18.32 -8.01 -8.66
CA THR A 191 -19.68 -7.55 -8.90
C THR A 191 -19.85 -6.16 -8.29
N LEU A 192 -20.32 -5.19 -9.07
CA LEU A 192 -20.74 -3.90 -8.57
C LEU A 192 -22.13 -4.01 -7.93
N PRO A 193 -22.39 -3.33 -6.80
CA PRO A 193 -23.71 -3.33 -6.19
C PRO A 193 -24.73 -2.48 -6.97
N VAL A 194 -24.24 -1.60 -7.85
CA VAL A 194 -25.04 -0.82 -8.79
C VAL A 194 -24.57 -1.18 -10.19
N SER A 195 -25.46 -1.74 -11.00
CA SER A 195 -25.16 -2.04 -12.41
C SER A 195 -24.89 -0.74 -13.16
N SER A 196 -23.84 -0.73 -13.97
CA SER A 196 -23.60 0.39 -14.87
C SER A 196 -24.54 0.32 -16.07
N GLU A 197 -25.19 1.43 -16.43
CA GLU A 197 -26.06 1.50 -17.61
C GLU A 197 -25.27 1.50 -18.92
N ARG A 198 -24.02 1.99 -18.87
CA ARG A 198 -23.12 2.05 -20.02
C ARG A 198 -21.78 1.41 -19.67
N PRO A 199 -21.03 0.86 -20.65
CA PRO A 199 -19.72 0.32 -20.35
C PRO A 199 -18.75 1.41 -19.86
N VAL A 200 -18.01 1.12 -18.78
CA VAL A 200 -17.10 2.08 -18.13
C VAL A 200 -15.67 1.59 -18.22
N LEU A 201 -14.74 2.50 -18.46
CA LEU A 201 -13.32 2.34 -18.15
C LEU A 201 -12.95 3.26 -17.01
N ALA A 202 -12.44 2.73 -15.91
CA ALA A 202 -11.84 3.51 -14.84
C ALA A 202 -10.31 3.38 -14.89
N CYS A 203 -9.63 4.52 -15.04
CA CYS A 203 -8.19 4.57 -15.29
C CYS A 203 -7.33 4.39 -14.04
N GLY A 204 -7.91 4.47 -12.85
CA GLY A 204 -7.20 4.30 -11.58
C GLY A 204 -6.34 5.51 -11.19
N ALA A 205 -5.42 5.25 -10.27
CA ALA A 205 -4.43 6.20 -9.78
C ALA A 205 -3.06 5.99 -10.47
N GLU A 206 -2.09 6.83 -10.10
CA GLU A 206 -0.72 6.79 -10.62
C GLU A 206 0.16 5.73 -9.93
N LEU A 207 0.10 5.64 -8.60
CA LEU A 207 0.86 4.66 -7.83
C LEU A 207 0.15 3.30 -7.81
N LYS A 208 0.93 2.21 -7.78
CA LYS A 208 0.45 0.82 -7.75
C LYS A 208 -0.71 0.55 -8.72
N SER A 209 -0.66 1.19 -9.88
CA SER A 209 -1.78 1.41 -10.77
C SER A 209 -2.44 0.12 -11.25
N THR A 210 -3.76 0.21 -11.39
CA THR A 210 -4.65 -0.74 -12.04
C THR A 210 -5.70 0.05 -12.81
N PHE A 211 -6.31 -0.56 -13.82
CA PHE A 211 -7.51 -0.05 -14.48
C PHE A 211 -8.69 -1.00 -14.20
N CYS A 212 -9.92 -0.56 -14.44
CA CYS A 212 -11.11 -1.39 -14.30
C CYS A 212 -12.04 -1.19 -15.51
N LEU A 213 -12.49 -2.29 -16.11
CA LEU A 213 -13.52 -2.26 -17.16
C LEU A 213 -14.82 -2.81 -16.61
N VAL A 214 -15.93 -2.17 -16.96
CA VAL A 214 -17.27 -2.56 -16.48
C VAL A 214 -18.21 -2.77 -17.65
N ARG A 215 -19.00 -3.83 -17.55
CA ARG A 215 -20.23 -4.02 -18.33
C ARG A 215 -21.30 -4.57 -17.41
N ASP A 216 -22.45 -3.89 -17.38
CA ASP A 216 -23.52 -4.17 -16.44
C ASP A 216 -23.00 -4.13 -14.99
N GLU A 217 -23.19 -5.19 -14.22
CA GLU A 217 -22.70 -5.37 -12.86
C GLU A 217 -21.29 -6.00 -12.79
N HIS A 218 -20.70 -6.42 -13.90
CA HIS A 218 -19.40 -7.09 -13.91
C HIS A 218 -18.26 -6.09 -14.10
N ALA A 219 -17.32 -6.10 -13.15
CA ALA A 219 -16.14 -5.24 -13.13
C ALA A 219 -14.85 -6.07 -13.18
N TRP A 220 -14.08 -5.92 -14.25
CA TRP A 220 -12.78 -6.56 -14.45
C TRP A 220 -11.64 -5.60 -14.13
N VAL A 221 -11.11 -5.74 -12.91
CA VAL A 221 -9.91 -5.02 -12.48
C VAL A 221 -8.68 -5.67 -13.12
N GLY A 222 -7.84 -4.85 -13.75
CA GLY A 222 -6.56 -5.24 -14.32
C GLY A 222 -5.58 -5.77 -13.28
N HIS A 223 -4.49 -6.38 -13.75
CA HIS A 223 -3.39 -6.77 -12.88
C HIS A 223 -2.60 -5.53 -12.43
N HIS A 224 -1.86 -5.68 -11.34
CA HIS A 224 -0.93 -4.66 -10.87
C HIS A 224 0.10 -4.32 -11.95
N ILE A 225 0.17 -3.04 -12.32
CA ILE A 225 1.11 -2.53 -13.33
C ILE A 225 2.38 -1.97 -12.68
N GLY A 226 2.25 -1.42 -11.46
CA GLY A 226 3.31 -0.68 -10.79
C GLY A 226 3.03 0.82 -10.80
N ASP A 227 4.05 1.64 -10.60
CA ASP A 227 3.91 3.09 -10.53
C ASP A 227 4.03 3.68 -11.95
N LEU A 228 3.05 4.50 -12.36
CA LEU A 228 3.01 5.12 -13.69
C LEU A 228 3.96 6.32 -13.78
N GLU A 229 5.26 6.08 -13.64
CA GLU A 229 6.30 7.13 -13.64
C GLU A 229 7.16 7.16 -14.91
N ASN A 230 7.08 6.11 -15.75
CA ASN A 230 7.96 5.94 -16.91
C ASN A 230 7.20 5.38 -18.13
N TRP A 231 7.89 5.35 -19.26
CA TRP A 231 7.29 4.92 -20.53
C TRP A 231 6.93 3.44 -20.52
N GLU A 232 7.73 2.60 -19.85
CA GLU A 232 7.52 1.16 -19.76
C GLU A 232 6.22 0.83 -19.00
N THR A 233 5.97 1.50 -17.87
CA THR A 233 4.74 1.32 -17.08
C THR A 233 3.52 1.93 -17.79
N LEU A 234 3.63 3.10 -18.39
CA LEU A 234 2.56 3.71 -19.20
C LEU A 234 2.18 2.84 -20.41
N ARG A 235 3.17 2.28 -21.10
CA ARG A 235 2.94 1.36 -22.21
C ARG A 235 2.23 0.10 -21.74
N SER A 236 2.67 -0.49 -20.63
CA SER A 236 2.03 -1.68 -20.05
C SER A 236 0.58 -1.40 -19.64
N PHE A 237 0.29 -0.19 -19.14
CA PHE A 237 -1.07 0.26 -18.81
C PHE A 237 -1.97 0.32 -20.05
N ARG A 238 -1.53 1.00 -21.12
CA ARG A 238 -2.27 1.11 -22.38
C ARG A 238 -2.52 -0.25 -23.03
N GLU A 239 -1.46 -1.06 -23.19
CA GLU A 239 -1.56 -2.41 -23.75
C GLU A 239 -2.52 -3.30 -22.93
N GLY A 240 -2.52 -3.14 -21.60
CA GLY A 240 -3.42 -3.84 -20.69
C GLY A 240 -4.89 -3.47 -20.89
N ILE A 241 -5.21 -2.18 -20.99
CA ILE A 241 -6.57 -1.69 -21.24
C ILE A 241 -7.08 -2.23 -22.58
N GLU A 242 -6.31 -2.02 -23.65
CA GLU A 242 -6.68 -2.50 -24.98
C GLU A 242 -6.87 -4.02 -25.03
N HIS A 243 -6.03 -4.78 -24.30
CA HIS A 243 -6.18 -6.22 -24.18
C HIS A 243 -7.51 -6.60 -23.52
N PHE A 244 -7.88 -5.94 -22.41
CA PHE A 244 -9.12 -6.26 -21.72
C PHE A 244 -10.36 -5.79 -22.47
N GLU A 245 -10.33 -4.63 -23.15
CA GLU A 245 -11.41 -4.16 -24.04
C GLU A 245 -11.73 -5.23 -25.09
N ARG A 246 -10.69 -5.79 -25.74
CA ARG A 246 -10.84 -6.90 -26.69
C ARG A 246 -11.30 -8.20 -26.03
N LEU A 247 -10.69 -8.57 -24.90
CA LEU A 247 -10.96 -9.85 -24.22
C LEU A 247 -12.41 -9.95 -23.75
N PHE A 248 -12.95 -8.85 -23.23
CA PHE A 248 -14.31 -8.80 -22.68
C PHE A 248 -15.35 -8.23 -23.64
N ALA A 249 -14.94 -7.78 -24.83
CA ALA A 249 -15.78 -7.08 -25.79
C ALA A 249 -16.51 -5.90 -25.13
N VAL A 250 -15.71 -5.00 -24.54
CA VAL A 250 -16.16 -3.80 -23.84
C VAL A 250 -15.67 -2.60 -24.63
N GLU A 251 -16.60 -1.79 -25.11
CA GLU A 251 -16.33 -0.50 -25.74
C GLU A 251 -16.78 0.59 -24.73
N PRO A 252 -15.85 1.21 -23.98
CA PRO A 252 -16.21 2.18 -22.95
C PRO A 252 -16.93 3.39 -23.55
N ALA A 253 -18.09 3.72 -23.01
CA ALA A 253 -18.81 4.96 -23.30
C ALA A 253 -18.61 6.01 -22.20
N THR A 254 -18.13 5.58 -21.03
CA THR A 254 -17.79 6.43 -19.89
C THR A 254 -16.37 6.13 -19.45
N VAL A 255 -15.57 7.16 -19.19
CA VAL A 255 -14.21 7.05 -18.67
C VAL A 255 -14.09 7.78 -17.34
N ALA A 256 -13.86 7.02 -16.27
CA ALA A 256 -13.65 7.55 -14.93
C ALA A 256 -12.14 7.71 -14.65
N HIS A 257 -11.77 8.81 -13.99
CA HIS A 257 -10.38 9.11 -13.69
C HIS A 257 -10.23 9.88 -12.37
N ASP A 258 -9.01 9.94 -11.84
CA ASP A 258 -8.70 10.73 -10.64
C ASP A 258 -8.82 12.24 -10.95
N LEU A 259 -9.13 13.06 -9.95
CA LEU A 259 -9.13 14.51 -10.10
C LEU A 259 -7.72 15.10 -10.26
N HIS A 260 -6.66 14.34 -9.97
CA HIS A 260 -5.29 14.81 -10.17
C HIS A 260 -4.99 15.06 -11.66
N PRO A 261 -4.70 16.32 -12.07
CA PRO A 261 -4.55 16.66 -13.49
C PRO A 261 -3.26 16.13 -14.10
N ASP A 262 -2.20 15.97 -13.29
CA ASP A 262 -0.88 15.58 -13.81
C ASP A 262 -0.64 14.06 -13.85
N TYR A 263 -1.58 13.23 -13.40
CA TYR A 263 -1.41 11.78 -13.45
C TYR A 263 -1.40 11.29 -14.89
N LEU A 264 -0.49 10.36 -15.21
CA LEU A 264 -0.47 9.72 -16.53
C LEU A 264 -1.78 8.95 -16.82
N SER A 265 -2.43 8.39 -15.80
CA SER A 265 -3.74 7.75 -15.93
C SER A 265 -4.85 8.76 -16.28
N THR A 266 -4.81 9.97 -15.71
CA THR A 266 -5.71 11.07 -16.05
C THR A 266 -5.44 11.59 -17.45
N ALA A 267 -4.17 11.79 -17.83
CA ALA A 267 -3.80 12.19 -19.18
C ALA A 267 -4.33 11.18 -20.21
N TYR A 268 -4.19 9.87 -19.96
CA TYR A 268 -4.76 8.84 -20.82
C TYR A 268 -6.30 8.90 -20.90
N ALA A 269 -6.99 9.18 -19.78
CA ALA A 269 -8.44 9.33 -19.78
C ALA A 269 -8.89 10.48 -20.69
N LEU A 270 -8.18 11.62 -20.62
CA LEU A 270 -8.48 12.82 -21.40
C LEU A 270 -8.17 12.68 -22.90
N GLU A 271 -7.34 11.72 -23.29
CA GLU A 271 -7.07 11.38 -24.69
C GLU A 271 -8.21 10.57 -25.35
N ARG A 272 -9.14 10.01 -24.57
CA ARG A 272 -10.26 9.23 -25.12
C ARG A 272 -11.31 10.14 -25.72
N GLU A 273 -11.58 9.95 -27.01
CA GLU A 273 -12.63 10.65 -27.76
C GLU A 273 -13.99 9.94 -27.61
N ASP A 274 -15.08 10.67 -27.87
CA ASP A 274 -16.46 10.13 -27.89
C ASP A 274 -16.92 9.40 -26.61
N VAL A 275 -16.38 9.79 -25.44
CA VAL A 275 -16.74 9.25 -24.13
C VAL A 275 -17.21 10.35 -23.16
N GLU A 276 -18.03 9.96 -22.19
CA GLU A 276 -18.36 10.79 -21.03
C GLU A 276 -17.25 10.68 -19.98
N LEU A 277 -16.65 11.81 -19.59
CA LEU A 277 -15.59 11.86 -18.57
C LEU A 277 -16.19 12.05 -17.17
N VAL A 278 -15.79 11.20 -16.23
CA VAL A 278 -16.21 11.28 -14.82
C VAL A 278 -14.98 11.43 -13.92
N GLY A 279 -14.74 12.64 -13.43
CA GLY A 279 -13.72 12.90 -12.43
C GLY A 279 -14.16 12.43 -11.05
N VAL A 280 -13.36 11.58 -10.40
CA VAL A 280 -13.65 11.01 -9.08
C VAL A 280 -12.54 11.39 -8.11
N GLN A 281 -12.93 11.91 -6.94
CA GLN A 281 -11.96 12.29 -5.92
C GLN A 281 -11.28 11.05 -5.34
N HIS A 282 -9.95 11.10 -5.16
CA HIS A 282 -9.11 9.97 -4.77
C HIS A 282 -9.58 9.23 -3.49
N HIS A 283 -9.89 9.96 -2.42
CA HIS A 283 -10.30 9.38 -1.14
C HIS A 283 -11.75 8.88 -1.18
N HIS A 284 -12.60 9.51 -1.99
CA HIS A 284 -13.93 8.99 -2.29
C HIS A 284 -13.86 7.67 -3.05
N ALA A 285 -12.93 7.52 -4.00
CA ALA A 285 -12.70 6.25 -4.68
C ALA A 285 -12.25 5.16 -3.71
N HIS A 286 -11.39 5.45 -2.73
CA HIS A 286 -11.04 4.48 -1.67
C HIS A 286 -12.24 4.04 -0.83
N LEU A 287 -13.11 4.99 -0.43
CA LEU A 287 -14.35 4.70 0.29
C LEU A 287 -15.29 3.84 -0.56
N ALA A 288 -15.53 4.25 -1.80
CA ALA A 288 -16.43 3.59 -2.73
C ALA A 288 -15.95 2.19 -3.11
N ALA A 289 -14.63 1.98 -3.27
CA ALA A 289 -14.06 0.68 -3.55
C ALA A 289 -14.39 -0.32 -2.44
N CYS A 290 -14.18 0.07 -1.19
CA CYS A 290 -14.48 -0.78 -0.02
C CYS A 290 -15.98 -1.06 0.10
N LEU A 291 -16.84 -0.04 -0.01
CA LEU A 291 -18.29 -0.24 0.02
C LEU A 291 -18.76 -1.18 -1.09
N ALA A 292 -18.32 -0.94 -2.33
CA ALA A 292 -18.74 -1.71 -3.49
C ALA A 292 -18.26 -3.17 -3.43
N GLU A 293 -17.04 -3.44 -2.92
CA GLU A 293 -16.60 -4.82 -2.76
C GLU A 293 -17.31 -5.56 -1.63
N HIS A 294 -18.00 -4.87 -0.72
CA HIS A 294 -18.89 -5.51 0.27
C HIS A 294 -20.35 -5.54 -0.18
N GLY A 295 -20.66 -5.07 -1.39
CA GLY A 295 -22.03 -5.02 -1.91
C GLY A 295 -22.88 -3.90 -1.30
N GLU A 296 -22.25 -2.92 -0.66
CA GLU A 296 -22.92 -1.86 0.08
C GLU A 296 -23.11 -0.61 -0.78
N THR A 297 -24.31 -0.03 -0.71
CA THR A 297 -24.65 1.23 -1.39
C THR A 297 -25.08 2.33 -0.42
N GLY A 298 -25.25 2.00 0.87
CA GLY A 298 -25.72 2.92 1.90
C GLY A 298 -24.62 3.86 2.40
N PRO A 299 -24.99 4.90 3.16
CA PRO A 299 -24.04 5.81 3.76
C PRO A 299 -23.18 5.10 4.82
N ALA A 300 -21.89 5.44 4.83
CA ALA A 300 -20.91 5.02 5.81
C ALA A 300 -20.08 6.21 6.27
N VAL A 301 -19.50 6.11 7.47
CA VAL A 301 -18.33 6.92 7.84
C VAL A 301 -17.07 6.16 7.49
N GLY A 302 -16.00 6.83 7.11
CA GLY A 302 -14.76 6.13 6.75
C GLY A 302 -13.51 6.91 7.13
N ALA A 303 -12.53 6.21 7.71
CA ALA A 303 -11.18 6.72 7.79
C ALA A 303 -10.45 6.31 6.52
N ILE A 304 -10.06 7.29 5.72
CA ILE A 304 -9.35 7.10 4.47
C ILE A 304 -7.92 7.66 4.64
N TYR A 305 -7.01 6.78 5.04
CA TYR A 305 -5.64 7.15 5.42
C TYR A 305 -4.63 6.68 4.38
N ASP A 306 -3.89 7.63 3.82
CA ASP A 306 -2.98 7.42 2.71
C ASP A 306 -1.75 8.33 2.76
N GLY A 307 -0.83 8.12 1.82
CA GLY A 307 0.33 8.98 1.61
C GLY A 307 -0.04 10.30 0.94
N THR A 308 -0.67 10.25 -0.23
CA THR A 308 -0.93 11.44 -1.05
C THR A 308 -2.15 11.23 -1.94
N GLY A 309 -3.13 12.12 -1.84
CA GLY A 309 -4.16 12.27 -2.88
C GLY A 309 -4.61 13.72 -2.99
N LEU A 310 -5.03 14.15 -4.17
CA LEU A 310 -5.43 15.54 -4.39
C LEU A 310 -6.74 15.85 -3.65
N GLY A 311 -6.67 16.86 -2.77
CA GLY A 311 -7.83 17.44 -2.12
C GLY A 311 -8.61 18.37 -3.02
N LEU A 312 -9.91 18.52 -2.74
CA LEU A 312 -10.76 19.49 -3.45
C LEU A 312 -10.35 20.95 -3.21
N ASP A 313 -9.57 21.19 -2.14
CA ASP A 313 -8.98 22.47 -1.74
C ASP A 313 -7.56 22.68 -2.29
N GLY A 314 -7.05 21.75 -3.11
CA GLY A 314 -5.69 21.76 -3.64
C GLY A 314 -4.62 21.34 -2.62
N ALA A 315 -5.01 20.94 -1.40
CA ALA A 315 -4.09 20.36 -0.43
C ALA A 315 -3.82 18.87 -0.73
N VAL A 316 -2.77 18.33 -0.14
CA VAL A 316 -2.45 16.90 -0.22
C VAL A 316 -3.16 16.17 0.90
N TRP A 317 -4.29 15.54 0.60
CA TRP A 317 -5.04 14.72 1.54
C TRP A 317 -4.34 13.37 1.78
N GLY A 318 -4.70 12.73 2.89
CA GLY A 318 -4.21 11.40 3.27
C GLY A 318 -4.50 11.01 4.72
N GLY A 319 -5.39 11.75 5.38
CA GLY A 319 -5.75 11.54 6.78
C GLY A 319 -7.18 11.94 7.01
N GLU A 320 -8.06 11.56 6.08
CA GLU A 320 -9.41 12.09 5.98
C GLU A 320 -10.41 11.20 6.68
N LEU A 321 -11.37 11.82 7.37
CA LEU A 321 -12.59 11.18 7.83
C LEU A 321 -13.70 11.62 6.88
N LEU A 322 -14.25 10.69 6.11
CA LEU A 322 -15.32 10.93 5.17
C LEU A 322 -16.64 10.41 5.72
N ALA A 323 -17.75 11.02 5.32
CA ALA A 323 -19.08 10.47 5.48
C ALA A 323 -19.79 10.50 4.12
N GLY A 324 -20.23 9.35 3.62
CA GLY A 324 -20.76 9.29 2.26
C GLY A 324 -21.14 7.90 1.80
N ASP A 325 -21.55 7.81 0.55
CA ASP A 325 -21.90 6.58 -0.16
C ASP A 325 -21.15 6.51 -1.51
N LEU A 326 -21.60 5.64 -2.42
CA LEU A 326 -20.99 5.49 -3.74
C LEU A 326 -21.13 6.74 -4.62
N ALA A 327 -22.12 7.60 -4.41
CA ALA A 327 -22.39 8.74 -5.28
C ALA A 327 -21.92 10.08 -4.73
N GLY A 328 -21.66 10.20 -3.43
CA GLY A 328 -21.17 11.44 -2.84
C GLY A 328 -20.60 11.27 -1.44
N PHE A 329 -19.86 12.30 -1.01
CA PHE A 329 -19.22 12.32 0.30
C PHE A 329 -19.13 13.75 0.87
N GLU A 330 -18.99 13.81 2.19
CA GLU A 330 -18.67 14.99 2.98
C GLU A 330 -17.35 14.73 3.74
N ARG A 331 -16.49 15.75 3.84
CA ARG A 331 -15.29 15.70 4.68
C ARG A 331 -15.70 15.94 6.14
N ALA A 332 -15.95 14.86 6.88
CA ALA A 332 -16.38 14.88 8.28
C ALA A 332 -15.25 15.24 9.26
N GLY A 333 -14.00 15.02 8.87
CA GLY A 333 -12.81 15.39 9.63
C GLY A 333 -11.52 15.13 8.88
N HIS A 334 -10.39 15.55 9.46
CA HIS A 334 -9.06 15.31 8.92
C HIS A 334 -7.96 15.42 9.98
N LEU A 335 -6.75 14.95 9.65
CA LEU A 335 -5.55 15.23 10.45
C LEU A 335 -5.20 16.73 10.43
N TRP A 336 -4.59 17.24 11.49
CA TRP A 336 -4.06 18.59 11.53
C TRP A 336 -3.21 18.92 10.29
N PRO A 337 -3.49 20.03 9.58
CA PRO A 337 -2.75 20.41 8.39
C PRO A 337 -1.32 20.81 8.73
N VAL A 338 -0.34 20.23 8.04
CA VAL A 338 1.08 20.54 8.18
C VAL A 338 1.69 20.81 6.80
N ARG A 339 2.80 21.54 6.75
CA ARG A 339 3.52 21.82 5.50
C ARG A 339 4.44 20.65 5.15
N MET A 340 4.58 20.36 3.85
CA MET A 340 5.47 19.33 3.32
C MET A 340 6.70 19.98 2.65
N PRO A 341 7.75 20.34 3.42
CA PRO A 341 8.84 21.18 2.92
C PRO A 341 9.69 20.48 1.86
N GLY A 342 9.55 20.92 0.60
CA GLY A 342 10.20 20.35 -0.58
C GLY A 342 9.29 19.41 -1.39
N GLY A 343 7.98 19.36 -1.11
CA GLY A 343 7.03 18.52 -1.84
C GLY A 343 7.43 17.03 -1.78
N GLU A 344 7.52 16.39 -2.94
CA GLU A 344 7.96 14.98 -3.07
C GLU A 344 9.27 14.66 -2.37
N ARG A 345 10.17 15.64 -2.22
CA ARG A 345 11.42 15.42 -1.47
C ARG A 345 11.17 14.99 -0.04
N ALA A 346 10.08 15.43 0.58
CA ALA A 346 9.72 15.03 1.94
C ALA A 346 9.28 13.56 2.04
N ILE A 347 8.83 12.95 0.93
CA ILE A 347 8.51 11.51 0.85
C ILE A 347 9.81 10.69 0.84
N ARG A 348 10.83 11.16 0.11
CA ARG A 348 12.15 10.51 0.02
C ARG A 348 13.07 10.81 1.22
N GLU A 349 12.84 11.92 1.89
CA GLU A 349 13.61 12.41 3.03
C GLU A 349 12.68 12.62 4.27
N PRO A 350 12.14 11.56 4.91
CA PRO A 350 11.23 11.63 6.07
C PRO A 350 11.61 12.61 7.19
N TRP A 351 12.91 12.83 7.43
CA TRP A 351 13.38 13.81 8.43
C TRP A 351 12.88 15.24 8.17
N ARG A 352 12.49 15.56 6.93
CA ARG A 352 11.83 16.83 6.58
C ARG A 352 10.45 16.95 7.20
N MET A 353 9.68 15.85 7.20
CA MET A 353 8.39 15.81 7.87
C MET A 353 8.54 15.86 9.39
N ALA A 354 9.57 15.22 9.95
CA ALA A 354 9.91 15.37 11.37
C ALA A 354 10.16 16.85 11.74
N CYS A 355 10.90 17.57 10.90
CA CYS A 355 11.14 19.01 11.09
C CYS A 355 9.84 19.82 11.07
N ALA A 356 8.98 19.60 10.08
CA ALA A 356 7.72 20.32 9.95
C ALA A 356 6.76 20.04 11.13
N TRP A 357 6.61 18.78 11.52
CA TRP A 357 5.77 18.40 12.66
C TRP A 357 6.30 18.91 13.99
N LEU A 358 7.63 18.89 14.20
CA LEU A 358 8.23 19.52 15.37
C LEU A 358 8.00 21.03 15.36
N ALA A 359 8.10 21.69 14.21
CA ALA A 359 7.85 23.12 14.13
C ALA A 359 6.42 23.48 14.54
N GLU A 360 5.43 22.70 14.09
CA GLU A 360 4.03 22.84 14.51
C GLU A 360 3.82 22.52 16.00
N ALA A 361 4.56 21.54 16.53
CA ALA A 361 4.43 21.09 17.91
C ALA A 361 5.10 22.04 18.91
N VAL A 362 6.37 22.38 18.75
CA VAL A 362 7.16 23.09 19.77
C VAL A 362 7.46 24.55 19.42
N GLY A 363 7.23 24.95 18.16
CA GLY A 363 7.43 26.32 17.69
C GLY A 363 8.25 26.40 16.39
N PRO A 364 8.23 27.56 15.70
CA PRO A 364 8.68 27.71 14.30
C PRO A 364 10.16 27.41 14.04
N GLU A 365 10.99 27.36 15.07
CA GLU A 365 12.43 27.10 14.98
C GLU A 365 12.79 25.95 15.94
N PRO A 366 12.34 24.72 15.63
CA PRO A 366 12.59 23.58 16.50
C PRO A 366 14.08 23.25 16.54
N GLU A 367 14.59 22.89 17.72
CA GLU A 367 15.95 22.37 17.85
C GLU A 367 16.09 21.03 17.11
N LEU A 368 17.26 20.76 16.54
CA LEU A 368 17.55 19.48 15.89
C LEU A 368 17.67 18.38 16.95
N PRO A 369 16.81 17.33 16.93
CA PRO A 369 16.92 16.25 17.90
C PRO A 369 18.26 15.52 17.78
N ARG A 370 18.82 15.09 18.92
CA ARG A 370 20.13 14.43 18.98
C ARG A 370 20.21 13.17 18.12
N ALA A 371 19.13 12.39 18.08
CA ALA A 371 19.05 11.16 17.28
C ALA A 371 19.18 11.45 15.77
N LEU A 372 18.54 12.52 15.27
CA LEU A 372 18.65 12.92 13.87
C LEU A 372 20.04 13.47 13.53
N ALA A 373 20.62 14.26 14.44
CA ALA A 373 22.00 14.73 14.28
C ALA A 373 22.99 13.55 14.19
N ALA A 374 22.83 12.54 15.06
CA ALA A 374 23.62 11.31 15.02
C ALA A 374 23.37 10.49 13.74
N GLY A 375 22.16 10.55 13.18
CA GLY A 375 21.80 9.98 11.88
C GLY A 375 22.32 10.75 10.66
N GLY A 376 23.15 11.78 10.87
CA GLY A 376 23.82 12.51 9.79
C GLY A 376 23.04 13.71 9.24
N ILE A 377 21.99 14.16 9.93
CA ILE A 377 21.29 15.39 9.55
C ILE A 377 22.12 16.60 9.96
N ASP A 378 22.50 17.39 8.97
CA ASP A 378 23.25 18.63 9.16
C ASP A 378 22.39 19.73 9.81
N PRO A 379 22.88 20.42 10.86
CA PRO A 379 22.14 21.49 11.54
C PRO A 379 21.77 22.69 10.66
N ASP A 380 22.58 23.03 9.65
CA ASP A 380 22.26 24.14 8.75
C ASP A 380 21.13 23.74 7.79
N ARG A 381 21.19 22.50 7.27
CA ARG A 381 20.11 21.92 6.47
C ARG A 381 18.80 21.82 7.26
N TRP A 382 18.85 21.44 8.53
CA TRP A 382 17.69 21.43 9.41
C TRP A 382 17.05 22.81 9.52
N ARG A 383 17.85 23.86 9.82
CA ARG A 383 17.37 25.24 9.92
C ARG A 383 16.77 25.75 8.60
N GLN A 384 17.34 25.37 7.46
CA GLN A 384 16.80 25.71 6.14
C GLN A 384 15.43 25.05 5.91
N VAL A 385 15.26 23.79 6.30
CA VAL A 385 13.98 23.08 6.18
C VAL A 385 12.94 23.64 7.14
N ALA A 386 13.32 23.99 8.37
CA ALA A 386 12.43 24.68 9.30
C ALA A 386 11.96 26.03 8.72
N ALA A 387 12.86 26.79 8.07
CA ALA A 387 12.49 28.01 7.37
C ALA A 387 11.54 27.74 6.19
N LEU A 388 11.78 26.68 5.41
CA LEU A 388 10.92 26.29 4.29
C LEU A 388 9.52 25.88 4.75
N ALA A 389 9.41 25.17 5.88
CA ALA A 389 8.14 24.75 6.46
C ALA A 389 7.25 25.93 6.90
N ARG A 390 7.84 27.12 7.10
CA ARG A 390 7.10 28.37 7.41
C ARG A 390 6.64 29.11 6.15
N GLY A 391 7.24 28.83 5.01
CA GLY A 391 6.96 29.51 3.75
C GLY A 391 5.83 28.85 2.97
N GLU A 392 5.32 29.55 1.97
CA GLU A 392 4.34 29.02 1.01
C GLU A 392 5.02 28.36 -0.21
N LEU A 393 6.28 28.72 -0.48
CA LEU A 393 7.02 28.24 -1.65
C LEU A 393 7.50 26.81 -1.44
N ALA A 394 7.17 25.91 -2.37
CA ALA A 394 7.62 24.52 -2.38
C ALA A 394 7.28 23.73 -1.09
N ALA A 395 6.21 24.13 -0.40
CA ALA A 395 5.74 23.49 0.84
C ALA A 395 4.21 23.37 0.80
N PRO A 396 3.66 22.46 -0.03
CA PRO A 396 2.22 22.22 -0.06
C PRO A 396 1.72 21.81 1.33
N VAL A 397 0.47 22.16 1.64
CA VAL A 397 -0.19 21.71 2.87
C VAL A 397 -0.61 20.25 2.68
N THR A 398 -0.42 19.44 3.71
CA THR A 398 -0.87 18.07 3.76
C THR A 398 -1.60 17.76 5.07
N THR A 399 -2.61 16.90 4.96
CA THR A 399 -3.33 16.28 6.07
C THR A 399 -3.03 14.76 6.11
N SER A 400 -1.91 14.32 5.54
CA SER A 400 -1.59 12.90 5.39
C SER A 400 -1.13 12.25 6.69
N VAL A 401 -1.80 11.14 7.04
CA VAL A 401 -1.34 10.23 8.09
C VAL A 401 -0.05 9.53 7.67
N GLY A 402 0.12 9.15 6.39
CA GLY A 402 1.39 8.61 5.89
C GLY A 402 2.58 9.54 6.14
N ARG A 403 2.40 10.86 5.97
CA ARG A 403 3.45 11.85 6.28
C ARG A 403 3.68 12.04 7.78
N LEU A 404 2.69 11.79 8.63
CA LEU A 404 2.87 11.70 10.08
C LEU A 404 3.67 10.46 10.49
N PHE A 405 3.42 9.31 9.85
CA PHE A 405 4.24 8.10 10.01
C PHE A 405 5.71 8.37 9.64
N ASP A 406 5.96 9.02 8.51
CA ASP A 406 7.31 9.41 8.07
C ASP A 406 8.00 10.27 9.14
N ALA A 407 7.28 11.24 9.71
CA ALA A 407 7.80 12.12 10.76
C ALA A 407 8.17 11.35 12.02
N VAL A 408 7.28 10.49 12.54
CA VAL A 408 7.54 9.73 13.77
C VAL A 408 8.66 8.70 13.54
N SER A 409 8.68 8.03 12.39
CA SER A 409 9.76 7.11 12.02
C SER A 409 11.13 7.80 12.00
N ALA A 410 11.18 9.01 11.43
CA ALA A 410 12.39 9.81 11.43
C ALA A 410 12.78 10.31 12.84
N LEU A 411 11.83 10.74 13.68
CA LEU A 411 12.06 11.14 15.08
C LEU A 411 12.67 9.99 15.90
N CYS A 412 12.20 8.77 15.66
CA CYS A 412 12.77 7.55 16.24
C CYS A 412 14.12 7.13 15.61
N ALA A 413 14.63 7.87 14.62
CA ALA A 413 15.81 7.54 13.83
C ALA A 413 15.77 6.16 13.17
N ILE A 414 14.56 5.66 12.87
CA ILE A 414 14.35 4.38 12.16
C ILE A 414 14.63 4.56 10.68
N CYS A 415 13.96 5.54 10.06
CA CYS A 415 14.07 5.81 8.63
C CYS A 415 14.18 7.31 8.38
N LEU A 416 15.35 7.75 7.92
CA LEU A 416 15.62 9.15 7.56
C LEU A 416 15.55 9.37 6.05
N TRP A 417 15.77 8.31 5.26
CA TRP A 417 15.68 8.30 3.80
C TRP A 417 14.96 7.03 3.37
N THR A 418 14.08 7.15 2.37
CA THR A 418 13.37 6.00 1.81
C THR A 418 13.95 5.61 0.45
N SER A 419 14.03 4.31 0.21
CA SER A 419 14.38 3.66 -1.07
C SER A 419 13.15 3.07 -1.77
N TYR A 420 12.01 2.96 -1.08
CA TYR A 420 10.73 2.56 -1.66
C TYR A 420 9.55 3.21 -0.92
N GLU A 421 8.41 3.25 -1.60
CA GLU A 421 7.20 3.85 -1.06
C GLU A 421 6.68 3.11 0.19
N GLY A 422 6.26 3.87 1.20
CA GLY A 422 5.77 3.36 2.48
C GLY A 422 6.83 2.84 3.46
N GLN A 423 8.11 2.85 3.08
CA GLN A 423 9.19 2.24 3.88
C GLN A 423 9.24 2.72 5.33
N ALA A 424 9.21 4.03 5.57
CA ALA A 424 9.35 4.58 6.91
C ALA A 424 8.20 4.14 7.83
N ALA A 425 6.98 4.03 7.28
CA ALA A 425 5.80 3.53 7.99
C ALA A 425 5.90 2.01 8.27
N ILE A 426 6.34 1.22 7.29
CA ILE A 426 6.54 -0.23 7.43
C ILE A 426 7.58 -0.55 8.50
N GLU A 427 8.72 0.16 8.49
CA GLU A 427 9.79 -0.06 9.47
C GLU A 427 9.40 0.43 10.87
N LEU A 428 8.59 1.50 10.97
CA LEU A 428 8.04 1.94 12.24
C LEU A 428 7.05 0.91 12.81
N GLU A 429 6.22 0.28 11.97
CA GLU A 429 5.35 -0.83 12.40
C GLU A 429 6.16 -2.03 12.86
N ALA A 430 7.18 -2.43 12.10
CA ALA A 430 8.05 -3.53 12.46
C ALA A 430 8.81 -3.29 13.78
N ALA A 431 9.17 -2.04 14.07
CA ALA A 431 9.82 -1.68 15.32
C ALA A 431 8.87 -1.74 16.55
N ALA A 432 7.55 -1.67 16.35
CA ALA A 432 6.60 -1.54 17.45
C ALA A 432 6.54 -2.79 18.33
N ALA A 433 6.79 -2.62 19.64
CA ALA A 433 6.77 -3.71 20.60
C ALA A 433 5.38 -4.39 20.67
N PRO A 434 5.24 -5.70 20.40
CA PRO A 434 3.93 -6.36 20.37
C PRO A 434 3.18 -6.36 21.72
N GLY A 435 3.91 -6.33 22.84
CA GLY A 435 3.34 -6.36 24.19
C GLY A 435 3.15 -4.99 24.87
N GLU A 436 3.53 -3.89 24.21
CA GLU A 436 3.22 -2.54 24.71
C GLU A 436 1.84 -2.13 24.18
N HIS A 437 0.96 -1.62 25.05
CA HIS A 437 -0.41 -1.22 24.68
C HIS A 437 -0.78 0.20 25.15
N GLY A 438 0.20 0.99 25.61
CA GLY A 438 -0.03 2.40 25.91
C GLY A 438 -0.38 3.19 24.64
N SER A 439 -0.89 4.40 24.80
CA SER A 439 -1.32 5.26 23.70
C SER A 439 -0.83 6.70 23.91
N TYR A 440 -0.34 7.35 22.86
CA TYR A 440 -0.11 8.80 22.90
C TYR A 440 -1.41 9.58 22.67
N PRO A 441 -1.53 10.80 23.23
CA PRO A 441 -2.70 11.64 23.00
C PRO A 441 -2.76 12.11 21.54
N LEU A 442 -3.93 11.98 20.92
CA LEU A 442 -4.27 12.57 19.62
C LEU A 442 -5.69 13.16 19.72
N PRO A 443 -5.85 14.34 20.33
CA PRO A 443 -7.16 14.89 20.62
C PRO A 443 -7.88 15.31 19.34
N ALA A 444 -9.18 15.02 19.27
CA ALA A 444 -10.06 15.53 18.24
C ALA A 444 -10.60 16.91 18.67
N ARG A 445 -10.40 17.92 17.83
CA ARG A 445 -10.85 19.30 18.08
C ARG A 445 -11.92 19.68 17.06
N SER A 446 -12.98 20.33 17.53
CA SER A 446 -13.93 21.01 16.65
C SER A 446 -13.47 22.45 16.48
N LEU A 447 -13.02 22.81 15.27
CA LEU A 447 -12.73 24.20 14.92
C LEU A 447 -14.03 24.86 14.39
N PRO A 448 -14.34 26.12 14.74
CA PRO A 448 -15.59 26.75 14.34
C PRO A 448 -15.77 26.79 12.81
N GLY A 449 -16.83 26.15 12.31
CA GLY A 449 -17.11 26.08 10.86
C GLY A 449 -16.25 25.07 10.10
N GLU A 450 -15.45 24.26 10.79
CA GLU A 450 -14.59 23.25 10.20
C GLU A 450 -14.99 21.84 10.64
N ALA A 451 -14.54 20.86 9.86
CA ALA A 451 -14.64 19.45 10.15
C ALA A 451 -13.85 19.08 11.44
N LEU A 452 -14.05 17.87 11.96
CA LEU A 452 -13.30 17.38 13.12
C LEU A 452 -11.79 17.31 12.81
N VAL A 453 -10.94 17.90 13.65
CA VAL A 453 -9.48 17.91 13.42
C VAL A 453 -8.75 17.02 14.44
N LEU A 454 -8.05 15.99 13.97
CA LEU A 454 -7.15 15.18 14.79
C LEU A 454 -5.81 15.90 14.97
N ASP A 455 -5.52 16.41 16.17
CA ASP A 455 -4.38 17.27 16.43
C ASP A 455 -3.13 16.51 16.90
N ALA A 456 -2.31 16.06 15.94
CA ALA A 456 -1.10 15.29 16.21
C ALA A 456 0.06 16.11 16.80
N ARG A 457 -0.10 17.43 17.02
CA ARG A 457 0.94 18.23 17.69
C ARG A 457 1.17 17.74 19.12
N GLU A 458 0.12 17.32 19.82
CA GLU A 458 0.27 16.73 21.16
C GLU A 458 0.96 15.36 21.12
N THR A 459 0.66 14.55 20.10
CA THR A 459 1.34 13.27 19.84
C THR A 459 2.83 13.50 19.63
N VAL A 460 3.21 14.45 18.77
CA VAL A 460 4.61 14.75 18.45
C VAL A 460 5.38 15.26 19.68
N ARG A 461 4.76 16.12 20.51
CA ARG A 461 5.34 16.54 21.80
C ARG A 461 5.58 15.35 22.73
N ALA A 462 4.60 14.47 22.87
CA ALA A 462 4.72 13.30 23.73
C ALA A 462 5.81 12.31 23.25
N VAL A 463 5.93 12.14 21.92
CA VAL A 463 6.98 11.33 21.29
C VAL A 463 8.37 11.90 21.60
N ILE A 464 8.60 13.19 21.36
CA ILE A 464 9.94 13.77 21.60
C ILE A 464 10.29 13.78 23.09
N ASP A 465 9.33 14.06 23.97
CA ASP A 465 9.53 14.01 25.42
C ASP A 465 9.93 12.61 25.90
N ASP A 466 9.31 11.55 25.37
CA ASP A 466 9.65 10.16 25.70
C ASP A 466 11.03 9.78 25.16
N LEU A 467 11.37 10.20 23.94
CA LEU A 467 12.70 9.97 23.36
C LEU A 467 13.80 10.69 24.16
N ASP A 468 13.57 11.92 24.60
CA ASP A 468 14.50 12.68 25.44
C ASP A 468 14.65 12.08 26.85
N ARG A 469 13.60 11.44 27.37
CA ARG A 469 13.65 10.64 28.60
C ARG A 469 14.34 9.28 28.42
N GLY A 470 14.70 8.90 27.19
CA GLY A 470 15.34 7.61 26.89
C GLY A 470 14.38 6.42 26.87
N VAL A 471 13.09 6.65 26.63
CA VAL A 471 12.13 5.55 26.39
C VAL A 471 12.53 4.80 25.13
N ALA A 472 12.44 3.47 25.16
CA ALA A 472 12.85 2.63 24.05
C ALA A 472 11.99 2.88 22.80
N VAL A 473 12.64 2.97 21.63
CA VAL A 473 11.96 3.20 20.33
C VAL A 473 10.82 2.21 20.07
N PRO A 474 10.95 0.89 20.36
CA PRO A 474 9.82 -0.03 20.20
C PRO A 474 8.57 0.33 21.02
N THR A 475 8.76 0.90 22.21
CA THR A 475 7.66 1.39 23.06
C THR A 475 7.04 2.65 22.47
N VAL A 476 7.85 3.60 22.00
CA VAL A 476 7.37 4.83 21.35
C VAL A 476 6.56 4.51 20.09
N ALA A 477 7.10 3.62 19.24
CA ALA A 477 6.43 3.17 18.03
C ALA A 477 5.08 2.52 18.35
N ALA A 478 5.02 1.60 19.33
CA ALA A 478 3.78 0.97 19.77
C ALA A 478 2.74 1.99 20.25
N ARG A 479 3.13 2.95 21.09
CA ARG A 479 2.24 3.99 21.63
C ARG A 479 1.71 4.95 20.57
N PHE A 480 2.52 5.24 19.56
CA PHE A 480 2.08 6.06 18.43
C PHE A 480 1.00 5.37 17.61
N HIS A 481 1.23 4.10 17.23
CA HIS A 481 0.24 3.32 16.47
C HIS A 481 -1.08 3.21 17.24
N ASP A 482 -1.00 2.88 18.52
CA ASP A 482 -2.16 2.65 19.36
C ASP A 482 -2.93 3.96 19.65
N GLY A 483 -2.22 5.07 19.86
CA GLY A 483 -2.84 6.39 19.99
C GLY A 483 -3.55 6.86 18.72
N LEU A 484 -2.95 6.63 17.55
CA LEU A 484 -3.60 6.92 16.26
C LEU A 484 -4.86 6.06 16.07
N ALA A 485 -4.77 4.76 16.39
CA ALA A 485 -5.87 3.84 16.24
C ALA A 485 -7.06 4.19 17.15
N ASP A 486 -6.80 4.50 18.42
CA ASP A 486 -7.81 4.87 19.42
C ASP A 486 -8.52 6.18 19.04
N ALA A 487 -7.74 7.20 18.66
CA ALA A 487 -8.31 8.49 18.27
C ALA A 487 -9.11 8.41 16.96
N THR A 488 -8.66 7.58 16.01
CA THR A 488 -9.41 7.31 14.78
C THR A 488 -10.75 6.64 15.07
N ALA A 489 -10.75 5.63 15.95
CA ALA A 489 -11.98 4.96 16.36
C ALA A 489 -12.95 5.93 17.06
N ALA A 490 -12.47 6.71 18.03
CA ALA A 490 -13.27 7.71 18.72
C ALA A 490 -13.87 8.75 17.76
N ALA A 491 -13.09 9.21 16.78
CA ALA A 491 -13.55 10.17 15.80
C ALA A 491 -14.61 9.61 14.84
N LEU A 492 -14.45 8.35 14.40
CA LEU A 492 -15.46 7.67 13.58
C LEU A 492 -16.74 7.37 14.34
N ILE A 493 -16.65 6.98 15.63
CA ILE A 493 -17.83 6.80 16.50
C ILE A 493 -18.62 8.10 16.60
N ALA A 494 -17.94 9.22 16.90
CA ALA A 494 -18.58 10.53 16.97
C ALA A 494 -19.21 10.95 15.61
N ALA A 495 -18.51 10.69 14.50
CA ALA A 495 -19.01 10.99 13.16
C ALA A 495 -20.23 10.14 12.78
N ALA A 496 -20.25 8.86 13.20
CA ALA A 496 -21.34 7.92 12.99
C ALA A 496 -22.59 8.32 13.79
N GLU A 497 -22.42 8.64 15.07
CA GLU A 497 -23.49 9.13 15.94
C GLU A 497 -24.12 10.42 15.40
N ALA A 498 -23.30 11.38 14.95
CA ALA A 498 -23.78 12.65 14.42
C ALA A 498 -24.60 12.50 13.12
N ARG A 499 -24.47 11.38 12.40
CA ARG A 499 -25.10 11.14 11.10
C ARG A 499 -26.09 9.96 11.10
N ASP A 500 -26.32 9.32 12.25
CA ASP A 500 -27.16 8.13 12.39
C ASP A 500 -26.75 6.99 11.43
N VAL A 501 -25.43 6.74 11.35
CA VAL A 501 -24.83 5.72 10.49
C VAL A 501 -24.26 4.59 11.34
N SER A 502 -24.47 3.33 10.93
CA SER A 502 -24.00 2.14 11.65
C SER A 502 -22.82 1.44 11.00
N THR A 503 -22.35 1.92 9.85
CA THR A 503 -21.27 1.31 9.06
C THR A 503 -20.04 2.21 9.03
N ALA A 504 -18.88 1.62 9.32
CA ALA A 504 -17.58 2.28 9.29
C ALA A 504 -16.64 1.59 8.29
N VAL A 505 -15.94 2.39 7.48
CA VAL A 505 -14.97 1.91 6.48
C VAL A 505 -13.55 2.28 6.93
N LEU A 506 -12.61 1.35 6.84
CA LEU A 506 -11.18 1.61 7.01
C LEU A 506 -10.47 1.28 5.69
N SER A 507 -9.98 2.30 4.98
CA SER A 507 -9.36 2.15 3.65
C SER A 507 -8.26 3.19 3.42
N GLY A 508 -7.50 3.07 2.32
CA GLY A 508 -6.30 3.85 2.04
C GLY A 508 -5.02 3.09 2.44
N GLY A 509 -3.91 3.44 1.79
CA GLY A 509 -2.65 2.69 1.87
C GLY A 509 -2.09 2.49 3.29
N THR A 510 -2.39 3.41 4.23
CA THR A 510 -1.94 3.29 5.63
C THR A 510 -2.60 2.10 6.36
N PHE A 511 -3.81 1.69 5.98
CA PHE A 511 -4.47 0.52 6.58
C PHE A 511 -3.89 -0.83 6.12
N ALA A 512 -2.83 -0.83 5.31
CA ALA A 512 -1.95 -2.01 5.20
C ALA A 512 -1.21 -2.32 6.52
N ASN A 513 -1.08 -1.30 7.39
CA ASN A 513 -0.58 -1.43 8.75
C ASN A 513 -1.55 -2.25 9.61
N ARG A 514 -1.13 -3.45 9.98
CA ARG A 514 -1.96 -4.42 10.70
C ARG A 514 -2.30 -3.91 12.10
N ARG A 515 -1.34 -3.28 12.77
CA ARG A 515 -1.54 -2.79 14.14
C ARG A 515 -2.62 -1.72 14.22
N VAL A 516 -2.57 -0.71 13.35
CA VAL A 516 -3.59 0.34 13.30
C VAL A 516 -4.93 -0.24 12.87
N LEU A 517 -4.96 -1.05 11.81
CA LEU A 517 -6.19 -1.64 11.28
C LEU A 517 -6.91 -2.50 12.33
N GLU A 518 -6.22 -3.49 12.91
CA GLU A 518 -6.81 -4.44 13.86
C GLU A 518 -7.29 -3.73 15.12
N ARG A 519 -6.52 -2.75 15.65
CA ARG A 519 -6.91 -1.99 16.83
C ARG A 519 -8.10 -1.08 16.56
N THR A 520 -8.07 -0.26 15.51
CA THR A 520 -9.20 0.61 15.15
C THR A 520 -10.47 -0.21 14.90
N ALA A 521 -10.37 -1.32 14.15
CA ALA A 521 -11.51 -2.19 13.90
C ALA A 521 -12.09 -2.78 15.19
N ALA A 522 -11.23 -3.22 16.13
CA ALA A 522 -11.68 -3.78 17.41
C ALA A 522 -12.43 -2.75 18.26
N GLU A 523 -11.95 -1.50 18.33
CA GLU A 523 -12.65 -0.42 19.05
C GLU A 523 -14.02 -0.10 18.42
N LEU A 524 -14.09 -0.01 17.09
CA LEU A 524 -15.34 0.28 16.36
C LEU A 524 -16.38 -0.84 16.53
N VAL A 525 -15.95 -2.11 16.45
CA VAL A 525 -16.84 -3.25 16.68
C VAL A 525 -17.36 -3.24 18.13
N ARG A 526 -16.52 -2.91 19.11
CA ARG A 526 -16.94 -2.78 20.51
C ARG A 526 -17.93 -1.64 20.74
N ALA A 527 -17.87 -0.59 19.92
CA ALA A 527 -18.87 0.48 19.89
C ALA A 527 -20.16 0.12 19.13
N GLY A 528 -20.26 -1.10 18.55
CA GLY A 528 -21.46 -1.59 17.86
C GLY A 528 -21.54 -1.21 16.38
N LEU A 529 -20.47 -0.67 15.79
CA LEU A 529 -20.42 -0.37 14.36
C LEU A 529 -20.07 -1.61 13.54
N ARG A 530 -20.67 -1.72 12.35
CA ARG A 530 -20.26 -2.68 11.33
C ARG A 530 -19.01 -2.14 10.62
N VAL A 531 -17.88 -2.82 10.79
CA VAL A 531 -16.60 -2.41 10.18
C VAL A 531 -16.39 -3.14 8.85
N LEU A 532 -16.14 -2.36 7.80
CA LEU A 532 -15.76 -2.84 6.47
C LEU A 532 -14.31 -2.47 6.19
N VAL A 533 -13.56 -3.46 5.73
CA VAL A 533 -12.16 -3.30 5.33
C VAL A 533 -11.98 -3.95 3.96
N PRO A 534 -11.06 -3.47 3.12
CA PRO A 534 -10.72 -4.13 1.86
C PRO A 534 -10.27 -5.58 2.09
N GLU A 535 -10.86 -6.52 1.36
CA GLU A 535 -10.54 -7.95 1.38
C GLU A 535 -10.06 -8.43 0.01
N ARG A 536 -10.81 -8.10 -1.05
CA ARG A 536 -10.58 -8.59 -2.42
C ARG A 536 -9.69 -7.66 -3.23
N LEU A 537 -9.70 -6.38 -2.89
CA LEU A 537 -8.88 -5.33 -3.47
C LEU A 537 -7.87 -4.79 -2.46
N PRO A 538 -6.75 -4.20 -2.93
CA PRO A 538 -5.84 -3.48 -2.07
C PRO A 538 -6.52 -2.29 -1.35
N PRO A 539 -6.15 -2.01 -0.08
CA PRO A 539 -6.61 -0.80 0.59
C PRO A 539 -5.97 0.47 0.02
N GLY A 540 -4.79 0.37 -0.59
CA GLY A 540 -4.16 1.47 -1.30
C GLY A 540 -4.57 1.55 -2.78
N ASP A 541 -3.82 2.33 -3.55
CA ASP A 541 -4.15 2.76 -4.91
C ASP A 541 -4.51 1.66 -5.92
N GLY A 542 -4.05 0.43 -5.67
CA GLY A 542 -4.43 -0.73 -6.47
C GLY A 542 -5.94 -1.03 -6.45
N GLY A 543 -6.72 -0.47 -5.52
CA GLY A 543 -8.18 -0.55 -5.46
C GLY A 543 -8.93 0.64 -6.08
N ILE A 544 -8.25 1.76 -6.39
CA ILE A 544 -8.88 3.02 -6.80
C ILE A 544 -9.71 2.88 -8.08
N SER A 545 -9.22 2.14 -9.08
CA SER A 545 -9.93 1.97 -10.35
C SER A 545 -11.30 1.31 -10.16
N PHE A 546 -11.44 0.37 -9.23
CA PHE A 546 -12.74 -0.23 -8.91
C PHE A 546 -13.66 0.76 -8.20
N GLY A 547 -13.12 1.58 -7.28
CA GLY A 547 -13.86 2.64 -6.63
C GLY A 547 -14.38 3.69 -7.60
N GLN A 548 -13.53 4.17 -8.51
CA GLN A 548 -13.90 5.08 -9.60
C GLN A 548 -15.05 4.52 -10.45
N ALA A 549 -14.97 3.22 -10.80
CA ALA A 549 -16.01 2.54 -11.56
C ALA A 549 -17.33 2.46 -10.79
N ALA A 550 -17.28 2.16 -9.49
CA ALA A 550 -18.47 2.13 -8.63
C ALA A 550 -19.10 3.52 -8.49
N VAL A 551 -18.29 4.58 -8.35
CA VAL A 551 -18.77 5.97 -8.33
C VAL A 551 -19.45 6.32 -9.65
N ALA A 552 -18.80 6.07 -10.78
CA ALA A 552 -19.37 6.34 -12.10
C ALA A 552 -20.69 5.60 -12.33
N ALA A 553 -20.77 4.31 -11.97
CA ALA A 553 -22.01 3.53 -12.07
C ALA A 553 -23.13 4.13 -11.19
N ALA A 554 -22.81 4.54 -9.95
CA ALA A 554 -23.77 5.09 -9.01
C ALA A 554 -24.25 6.51 -9.38
N THR A 555 -23.37 7.37 -9.90
CA THR A 555 -23.71 8.74 -10.27
C THR A 555 -24.51 8.80 -11.58
N THR A 556 -24.14 8.00 -12.59
CA THR A 556 -24.91 7.92 -13.84
C THR A 556 -26.31 7.34 -13.61
N ALA A 557 -26.46 6.30 -12.77
CA ALA A 557 -27.77 5.75 -12.41
C ALA A 557 -28.67 6.74 -11.64
N ARG A 558 -28.10 7.65 -10.85
CA ARG A 558 -28.84 8.74 -10.18
C ARG A 558 -29.15 9.91 -11.13
N GLY A 559 -28.56 9.93 -12.32
CA GLY A 559 -28.43 11.10 -13.19
C GLY A 559 -28.74 10.85 -14.66
N GLY A 560 -29.83 10.15 -14.97
CA GLY A 560 -30.59 10.45 -16.19
C GLY A 560 -31.08 11.90 -16.13
N VAL A 561 -30.22 12.83 -16.57
CA VAL A 561 -30.51 14.26 -16.74
C VAL A 561 -30.67 14.56 -18.21
#